data_AF-A0AAI8SIU4-F1
#
_entry.id   AF-A0AAI8SIU4-F1
#
_cell.length_a   1.000
_cell.length_b   1.000
_cell.length_c   1.000
_cell.angle_alpha   90.00
_cell.angle_beta   90.00
_cell.angle_gamma   90.00
#
_symmetry.space_group_name_H-M   'P 1'
#
loop_
_entity.id
_entity.type
_entity.pdbx_description
1 polymer ?
#
loop_
_entity_poly.entity_id
_entity_poly.type
_entity_poly.pdbx_seq_one_letter_code
_entity_poly.pdbx_strand_id
1 'polypeptide(L)' 'MAYLDMGWEDLKVAVEYDGDHHRSDRRQYGWDIRRSEMLQRLGWIVVRVVAGDRPADIIARVREARARRA' A
#
# COMPACT_ATOMS: atom_id res chain seq x y z
N MET A 1 15.02 -2.62 -2.67
CA MET A 1 14.51 -1.47 -1.89
C MET A 1 13.10 -1.17 -2.35
N ALA A 2 12.16 -1.03 -1.42
CA ALA A 2 10.76 -0.69 -1.70
C ALA A 2 10.48 0.69 -1.08
N TYR A 3 10.10 1.67 -1.90
CA TYR A 3 9.75 3.03 -1.47
C TYR A 3 8.24 3.16 -1.34
N LEU A 4 7.74 3.30 -0.12
CA LEU A 4 6.34 3.60 0.16
C LEU A 4 6.13 5.11 0.01
N ASP A 5 5.01 5.55 -0.58
CA ASP A 5 4.78 6.99 -0.79
C ASP A 5 4.68 7.74 0.53
N MET A 6 3.97 7.15 1.52
CA MET A 6 3.90 7.67 2.88
C MET A 6 3.54 6.55 3.88
N GLY A 7 3.89 6.71 5.16
CA GLY A 7 3.55 5.72 6.18
C GLY A 7 4.02 6.05 7.59
N TRP A 8 3.64 5.17 8.52
CA TRP A 8 4.04 5.14 9.93
C TRP A 8 4.84 3.86 10.18
N GLU A 9 6.16 4.00 10.30
CA GLU A 9 7.08 2.86 10.44
C GLU A 9 6.91 2.12 11.76
N ASP A 10 6.67 2.86 12.84
CA ASP A 10 6.38 2.35 14.18
C ASP A 10 5.13 1.45 14.20
N LEU A 11 4.10 1.83 13.45
CA LEU A 11 2.87 1.04 13.31
C LEU A 11 2.95 -0.02 12.21
N LYS A 12 3.99 0.02 11.37
CA LYS A 12 4.09 -0.74 10.12
C LYS A 12 2.85 -0.56 9.23
N VAL A 13 2.39 0.69 9.08
CA VAL A 13 1.27 1.04 8.20
C VAL A 13 1.78 1.95 7.09
N ALA A 14 1.42 1.65 5.85
CA ALA A 14 1.82 2.45 4.69
C ALA A 14 0.63 2.74 3.79
N VAL A 15 0.75 3.81 3.00
CA VAL A 15 -0.17 4.15 1.92
C VAL A 15 0.63 4.25 0.63
N GLU A 16 0.19 3.55 -0.39
CA GLU A 16 0.78 3.60 -1.74
C GLU A 16 -0.29 4.03 -2.74
N TYR A 17 0.01 5.03 -3.57
CA TYR A 17 -0.83 5.40 -4.69
C TYR A 17 -0.50 4.51 -5.89
N ASP A 18 -1.45 3.66 -6.25
CA ASP A 18 -1.42 2.86 -7.47
C ASP A 18 -2.06 3.71 -8.58
N GLY A 19 -1.24 4.63 -9.13
CA GLY A 19 -1.58 5.40 -10.31
C GLY A 19 -1.69 4.51 -11.53
N ASP A 20 -2.33 5.01 -12.59
CA ASP A 20 -2.63 4.29 -13.84
C ASP A 20 -1.39 3.96 -14.69
N HIS A 21 -0.31 3.48 -14.06
CA HIS A 21 0.95 3.15 -14.67
C HIS A 21 1.01 1.65 -14.98
N HIS A 22 0.83 1.38 -16.27
CA HIS A 22 1.34 0.21 -17.01
C HIS A 22 0.68 -1.14 -16.74
N ARG A 23 -0.55 -1.31 -17.27
CA ARG A 23 -1.13 -2.61 -17.63
C ARG A 23 -0.30 -3.48 -18.60
N SER A 24 0.90 -3.05 -19.01
CA SER A 24 1.61 -3.62 -20.16
C SER A 24 2.91 -4.35 -19.86
N ASP A 25 3.42 -4.38 -18.61
CA ASP A 25 4.71 -5.02 -18.32
C ASP A 25 4.58 -6.17 -17.31
N ARG A 26 4.69 -7.42 -17.80
CA ARG A 26 4.68 -8.64 -16.96
C ARG A 26 5.75 -8.61 -15.86
N ARG A 27 6.85 -7.89 -16.06
CA ARG A 27 7.93 -7.77 -15.07
C ARG A 27 7.50 -6.93 -13.88
N GLN A 28 6.72 -5.88 -14.11
CA GLN A 28 6.17 -5.00 -13.07
C GLN A 28 5.16 -5.76 -12.20
N TYR A 29 4.20 -6.44 -12.83
CA TYR A 29 3.22 -7.27 -12.13
C TYR A 29 3.89 -8.32 -11.22
N GLY A 30 4.89 -9.04 -11.74
CA GLY A 30 5.64 -10.02 -10.96
C GLY A 30 6.50 -9.40 -9.85
N TRP A 31 6.87 -8.13 -9.95
CA TRP A 31 7.58 -7.41 -8.90
C TRP A 31 6.61 -6.89 -7.82
N ASP A 32 5.43 -6.39 -8.21
CA ASP A 32 4.38 -5.93 -7.28
C ASP A 32 3.90 -7.05 -6.37
N ILE A 33 3.70 -8.27 -6.90
CA ILE A 33 3.36 -9.44 -6.09
C ILE A 33 4.46 -9.72 -5.06
N ARG A 34 5.72 -9.84 -5.50
CA ARG A 34 6.85 -10.14 -4.61
C ARG A 34 7.06 -9.06 -3.55
N ARG A 35 6.83 -7.80 -3.92
CA ARG A 35 6.88 -6.64 -3.02
C ARG A 35 5.76 -6.71 -1.98
N SER A 36 4.53 -6.96 -2.40
CA SER A 36 3.38 -7.11 -1.51
C SER A 36 3.59 -8.25 -0.51
N GLU A 37 4.05 -9.42 -0.98
CA GLU A 37 4.37 -10.54 -0.09
C GLU A 37 5.48 -10.22 0.90
N MET A 38 6.53 -9.52 0.45
CA MET A 38 7.61 -9.09 1.33
C MET A 38 7.12 -8.14 2.42
N LEU A 39 6.31 -7.14 2.05
CA LEU A 39 5.73 -6.18 3.01
C LEU A 39 4.82 -6.89 4.00
N GLN A 40 3.98 -7.83 3.55
CA GLN A 40 3.15 -8.66 4.43
C GLN A 40 4.00 -9.49 5.41
N ARG A 41 5.06 -10.16 4.94
CA ARG A 41 5.98 -10.94 5.80
C ARG A 41 6.69 -10.06 6.83
N LEU A 42 7.03 -8.83 6.46
CA LEU A 42 7.62 -7.84 7.37
C LEU A 42 6.58 -7.25 8.34
N GLY A 43 5.31 -7.64 8.21
CA GLY A 43 4.22 -7.24 9.06
C GLY A 43 3.67 -5.86 8.72
N TRP A 44 3.78 -5.41 7.47
CA TRP A 44 3.18 -4.15 7.02
C TRP A 44 1.72 -4.30 6.62
N ILE A 45 0.90 -3.31 6.98
CA ILE A 45 -0.43 -3.09 6.38
C ILE A 45 -0.27 -1.99 5.34
N VAL A 46 -0.47 -2.32 4.06
CA VAL A 46 -0.36 -1.37 2.95
C VAL A 46 -1.76 -1.03 2.44
N VAL A 47 -2.15 0.24 2.58
CA VAL A 47 -3.40 0.77 2.02
C VAL A 47 -3.10 1.28 0.61
N ARG A 48 -3.59 0.56 -0.41
CA ARG A 48 -3.44 1.00 -1.81
C ARG A 48 -4.54 1.96 -2.20
N VAL A 49 -4.17 3.08 -2.82
CA VAL A 49 -5.08 4.13 -3.28
C VAL A 49 -5.02 4.19 -4.80
N VAL A 50 -6.15 4.06 -5.47
CA VAL A 50 -6.22 4.14 -6.94
C VAL A 50 -6.92 5.43 -7.39
N ALA A 51 -6.68 5.83 -8.63
CA ALA A 51 -7.46 6.89 -9.26
C ALA A 51 -8.97 6.53 -9.22
N GLY A 52 -9.78 7.39 -8.61
CA GLY A 52 -11.22 7.18 -8.44
C GLY A 52 -11.65 6.81 -7.02
N ASP A 53 -10.72 6.47 -6.12
CA ASP A 53 -11.04 6.30 -4.70
C ASP A 53 -11.53 7.63 -4.10
N ARG A 54 -12.60 7.56 -3.30
CA ARG A 54 -13.10 8.75 -2.60
C ARG A 54 -12.17 9.08 -1.42
N PRO A 55 -11.85 10.36 -1.16
CA PRO A 55 -11.01 10.76 -0.04
C PRO A 55 -11.46 10.19 1.32
N ALA A 56 -12.78 10.15 1.56
CA ALA A 56 -13.34 9.59 2.79
C ALA A 56 -13.02 8.10 2.98
N ASP A 57 -13.08 7.31 1.90
CA ASP A 57 -12.82 5.86 1.94
C ASP A 57 -11.33 5.57 2.16
N ILE A 58 -10.45 6.40 1.59
CA ILE A 58 -9.00 6.34 1.85
C ILE A 58 -8.73 6.60 3.33
N ILE A 59 -9.28 7.69 3.88
CA ILE A 59 -9.09 8.07 5.29
C ILE A 59 -9.62 6.97 6.22
N ALA A 60 -10.79 6.39 5.92
CA ALA A 60 -11.39 5.32 6.72
C ALA A 60 -10.48 4.08 6.78
N ARG A 61 -9.95 3.62 5.63
CA ARG A 61 -9.02 2.48 5.57
C ARG A 61 -7.72 2.74 6.31
N VAL A 62 -7.17 3.95 6.20
CA VAL A 62 -5.96 4.34 6.95
C VAL A 62 -6.22 4.35 8.45
N ARG A 63 -7.36 4.89 8.91
CA ARG A 63 -7.73 4.85 10.34
C ARG A 63 -7.88 3.43 10.85
N GLU A 64 -8.54 2.57 10.09
CA GLU A 64 -8.71 1.16 10.44
C GLU A 64 -7.36 0.43 10.51
N ALA A 65 -6.47 0.65 9.53
CA ALA A 65 -5.12 0.08 9.53
C ALA A 65 -4.30 0.49 10.76
N ARG A 66 -4.38 1.76 11.17
CA ARG A 66 -3.71 2.26 12.38
C ARG A 66 -4.33 1.71 13.66
N ALA A 67 -5.66 1.59 13.72
CA ALA A 67 -6.36 1.05 14.89
C ALA A 67 -6.01 -0.43 15.16
N ARG A 68 -5.72 -1.22 14.11
CA ARG A 68 -5.23 -2.61 14.25
C ARG A 68 -3.84 -2.73 14.87
N ARG A 69 -3.13 -1.61 15.06
CA ARG A 69 -1.73 -1.54 15.52
C ARG A 69 -1.56 -0.76 16.81
N ALA A 70 -2.66 -0.19 17.32
CA ALA A 70 -2.72 0.48 18.61
C ALA A 70 -2.85 -0.53 19.76
#